data_AF-A0A7S1BUS3-F1
#
_entry.id   AF-A0A7S1BUS3-F1
#
_cell.length_a   1.000
_cell.length_b   1.000
_cell.length_c   1.000
_cell.angle_alpha   90.00
_cell.angle_beta   90.00
_cell.angle_gamma   90.00
#
_symmetry.space_group_name_H-M   'P 1'
#
loop_
_entity.id
_entity.type
_entity.pdbx_description
1 polymer ?
#
loop_
_entity_poly.entity_id
_entity_poly.type
_entity_poly.pdbx_seq_one_letter_code
_entity_poly.pdbx_strand_id
1 'polypeptide(L)'
;NHSCSVYIASPSSPTRNATSCDDRHDSTMAPRESPPLTVAVIGAGPGGMFFCHALERHRLELVARNDLAALAALPSATCFERASGPGGVWRTAAVSTFSGVDEGDAADVAMYDALWTNGPKEAIEFFDYTFEEHFGAGT
;
A
#
# COMPACT_ATOMS: atom_id res chain seq x y z
N ASN A 1 -18.87 12.01 4.71
CA ASN A 1 -18.48 10.57 4.77
C ASN A 1 -17.75 10.15 3.51
N HIS A 2 -16.55 10.69 3.25
CA HIS A 2 -15.69 10.20 2.17
C HIS A 2 -14.56 9.39 2.81
N SER A 3 -14.74 8.07 2.90
CA SER A 3 -13.68 7.16 3.30
C SER A 3 -12.71 7.04 2.13
N CYS A 4 -11.51 7.59 2.28
CA CYS A 4 -10.39 7.23 1.43
C CYS A 4 -9.90 5.87 1.96
N SER A 5 -10.15 4.80 1.21
CA SER A 5 -9.83 3.44 1.62
C SER A 5 -8.61 2.98 0.83
N VAL A 6 -7.51 2.71 1.52
CA VAL A 6 -6.38 1.96 0.95
C VAL A 6 -6.79 0.49 0.92
N TYR A 7 -7.05 -0.05 -0.26
CA TYR A 7 -7.36 -1.47 -0.44
C TYR A 7 -6.10 -2.21 -0.87
N ILE A 8 -5.69 -3.21 -0.08
CA ILE A 8 -4.80 -4.27 -0.53
C ILE A 8 -5.69 -5.30 -1.24
N ALA A 9 -5.63 -5.34 -2.56
CA ALA A 9 -6.47 -6.22 -3.36
C ALA A 9 -5.90 -7.65 -3.34
N SER A 10 -6.72 -8.59 -2.87
CA SER A 10 -6.51 -10.04 -3.09
C SER A 10 -6.93 -10.42 -4.52
N PRO A 11 -6.36 -11.48 -5.15
CA PRO A 11 -6.54 -11.82 -6.56
C PRO A 11 -7.99 -12.04 -7.06
N SER A 12 -8.99 -12.05 -6.17
CA SER A 12 -10.39 -12.38 -6.46
C SER A 12 -11.32 -11.18 -6.69
N SER A 13 -10.82 -9.95 -6.75
CA SER A 13 -11.68 -8.76 -6.91
C SER A 13 -11.99 -8.44 -8.39
N PRO A 14 -13.28 -8.24 -8.77
CA PRO A 14 -13.66 -8.01 -10.15
C PRO A 14 -13.29 -6.59 -10.61
N THR A 15 -12.55 -6.50 -11.71
CA THR A 15 -12.21 -5.26 -12.41
C THR A 15 -13.48 -4.57 -12.94
N ARG A 16 -13.73 -3.31 -12.53
CA ARG A 16 -14.79 -2.47 -13.12
C ARG A 16 -14.35 -1.96 -14.50
N ASN A 17 -15.20 -2.20 -15.50
CA ASN A 17 -15.00 -1.87 -16.91
C ASN A 17 -14.74 -0.37 -17.16
N ALA A 18 -13.80 -0.10 -18.06
CA ALA A 18 -13.51 1.22 -18.62
C ALA A 18 -14.70 1.73 -19.46
N THR A 19 -15.19 2.93 -19.14
CA THR A 19 -16.29 3.59 -19.87
C THR A 19 -15.77 4.32 -21.12
N SER A 20 -16.22 3.83 -22.27
CA SER A 20 -16.55 4.50 -23.55
C SER A 20 -16.17 5.98 -23.69
N CYS A 21 -15.34 6.28 -24.70
CA CYS A 21 -15.08 7.62 -25.24
C CYS A 21 -16.25 8.09 -26.12
N ASP A 22 -17.04 9.06 -25.64
CA ASP A 22 -18.08 9.74 -26.42
C ASP A 22 -17.64 11.20 -26.68
N ASP A 23 -17.27 11.49 -27.92
CA ASP A 23 -16.87 12.82 -28.41
C ASP A 23 -18.11 13.66 -28.78
N ARG A 24 -18.67 14.40 -27.82
CA ARG A 24 -19.62 15.49 -28.10
C ARG A 24 -19.15 16.78 -27.44
N HIS A 25 -18.79 17.76 -28.27
CA HIS A 25 -18.47 19.13 -27.88
C HIS A 25 -19.77 19.87 -27.54
N ASP A 26 -20.15 19.89 -26.26
CA ASP A 26 -21.16 20.80 -25.71
C ASP A 26 -20.43 21.90 -24.92
N SER A 27 -20.46 23.12 -25.45
CA SER A 27 -19.78 24.31 -24.91
C SER A 27 -20.48 24.92 -23.68
N THR A 28 -21.35 24.18 -23.01
CA THR A 28 -22.11 24.62 -21.82
C THR A 28 -21.84 23.78 -20.57
N MET A 29 -20.64 23.21 -20.43
CA MET A 29 -20.29 22.43 -19.24
C MET A 29 -19.48 23.26 -18.25
N ALA A 30 -19.97 23.36 -17.01
CA ALA A 30 -19.14 23.69 -15.84
C ALA A 30 -17.88 22.80 -15.85
N PRO A 31 -16.73 23.24 -15.28
CA PRO A 31 -15.52 22.44 -15.28
C PRO A 31 -15.84 21.06 -14.72
N ARG A 32 -15.74 20.02 -15.55
CA ARG A 32 -15.88 18.65 -15.08
C ARG A 32 -14.71 18.42 -14.14
N GLU A 33 -14.96 18.33 -12.84
CA GLU A 33 -13.96 17.87 -11.88
C GLU A 33 -13.44 16.52 -12.38
N SER A 34 -12.19 16.49 -12.81
CA SER A 34 -11.56 15.25 -13.27
C SER A 34 -11.51 14.30 -12.08
N PRO A 35 -11.89 13.01 -12.25
CA PRO A 35 -11.80 12.05 -11.16
C PRO A 35 -10.36 11.99 -10.62
N PRO A 36 -10.18 11.71 -9.31
CA PRO A 36 -8.85 11.62 -8.72
C PRO A 36 -8.00 10.59 -9.46
N LEU A 37 -6.71 10.88 -9.58
CA LEU A 37 -5.75 10.00 -10.25
C LEU A 37 -5.76 8.62 -9.59
N THR A 38 -5.80 7.56 -10.40
CA THR A 38 -5.72 6.19 -9.92
C THR A 38 -4.29 5.67 -10.05
N VAL A 39 -3.77 5.08 -8.97
CA VAL A 39 -2.42 4.55 -8.90
C VAL A 39 -2.47 3.05 -8.59
N ALA A 40 -1.81 2.25 -9.42
CA ALA A 40 -1.58 0.84 -9.14
C ALA A 40 -0.20 0.67 -8.51
N VAL A 41 -0.14 0.12 -7.30
CA VAL A 41 1.10 -0.22 -6.60
C VAL A 41 1.28 -1.73 -6.70
N ILE A 42 2.39 -2.18 -7.29
CA ILE A 42 2.70 -3.61 -7.45
C ILE A 42 3.69 -4.02 -6.36
N GLY A 43 3.25 -4.87 -5.45
CA GLY A 43 3.97 -5.33 -4.26
C GLY A 43 3.65 -4.50 -3.02
N ALA A 44 3.35 -5.19 -1.92
CA ALA A 44 3.15 -4.67 -0.57
C ALA A 44 4.34 -5.03 0.35
N GLY A 45 5.56 -5.05 -0.21
CA GLY A 45 6.80 -4.98 0.57
C GLY A 45 7.06 -3.57 1.13
N PRO A 46 8.22 -3.33 1.79
CA PRO A 46 8.52 -2.05 2.41
C PRO A 46 8.31 -0.85 1.46
N GLY A 47 8.80 -0.92 0.22
CA GLY A 47 8.62 0.16 -0.75
C GLY A 47 7.16 0.51 -1.06
N GLY A 48 6.32 -0.50 -1.30
CA GLY A 48 4.88 -0.30 -1.55
C GLY A 48 4.14 0.19 -0.30
N MET A 49 4.49 -0.36 0.87
CA MET A 49 3.94 0.08 2.15
C MET A 49 4.31 1.54 2.44
N PHE A 50 5.55 1.96 2.20
CA PHE A 50 5.99 3.35 2.37
C PHE A 50 5.27 4.31 1.43
N PHE A 51 4.98 3.91 0.19
CA PHE A 51 4.17 4.73 -0.71
C PHE A 51 2.75 4.92 -0.17
N CYS A 52 2.09 3.84 0.25
CA CYS A 52 0.75 3.91 0.86
C CYS A 52 0.76 4.75 2.15
N HIS A 53 1.80 4.61 2.98
CA HIS A 53 2.01 5.41 4.18
C HIS A 53 2.15 6.90 3.85
N ALA A 54 2.97 7.26 2.86
CA ALA A 54 3.14 8.65 2.43
C ALA A 54 1.83 9.28 1.95
N LEU A 55 1.01 8.53 1.21
CA LEU A 55 -0.32 8.98 0.81
C LEU A 55 -1.24 9.21 2.01
N GLU A 56 -1.24 8.30 2.98
CA GLU A 56 -2.05 8.42 4.18
C GLU A 56 -1.60 9.59 5.07
N ARG A 57 -0.29 9.78 5.24
CA ARG A 57 0.28 10.95 5.93
C ARG A 57 -0.17 12.24 5.27
N HIS A 58 -0.08 12.33 3.94
CA HIS A 58 -0.55 13.51 3.21
C HIS A 58 -2.05 13.72 3.37
N ARG A 59 -2.85 12.64 3.34
CA ARG A 59 -4.29 12.69 3.62
C ARG A 59 -4.58 13.28 5.00
N LEU A 60 -3.89 12.82 6.04
CA LEU A 60 -4.06 13.29 7.42
C LEU A 60 -3.70 14.79 7.55
N GLU A 61 -2.62 15.24 6.91
CA GLU A 61 -2.24 16.65 6.88
C GLU A 61 -3.30 17.53 6.19
N LEU A 62 -3.89 17.06 5.08
CA LEU A 62 -4.96 17.77 4.39
C LEU A 62 -6.23 17.86 5.25
N VAL A 63 -6.58 16.78 5.95
CA VAL A 63 -7.69 16.76 6.91
C VAL A 63 -7.43 17.74 8.06
N ALA A 64 -6.22 17.73 8.64
CA ALA A 64 -5.85 18.64 9.73
C ALA A 64 -5.91 20.12 9.31
N ARG A 65 -5.57 20.42 8.05
CA ARG A 65 -5.69 21.76 7.46
C ARG A 65 -7.09 22.11 6.95
N ASN A 66 -8.03 21.16 7.01
CA ASN A 66 -9.38 21.29 6.46
C ASN A 66 -9.37 21.69 4.96
N ASP A 67 -8.39 21.21 4.19
CA ASP A 67 -8.27 21.46 2.75
C ASP A 67 -9.04 20.40 1.95
N LEU A 68 -10.35 20.60 1.85
CA LEU A 68 -11.26 19.65 1.22
C LEU A 68 -11.03 19.51 -0.30
N ALA A 69 -10.55 20.57 -0.96
CA ALA A 69 -10.31 20.57 -2.39
C ALA A 69 -9.09 19.70 -2.73
N ALA A 70 -7.97 19.89 -2.01
CA ALA A 70 -6.79 19.04 -2.19
C ALA A 70 -7.05 17.59 -1.72
N LEU A 71 -7.86 17.40 -0.67
CA LEU A 71 -8.26 16.06 -0.24
C LEU A 71 -9.09 15.33 -1.31
N ALA A 72 -9.98 16.03 -2.02
CA ALA A 72 -10.76 15.48 -3.13
C ALA A 72 -9.89 15.16 -4.36
N ALA A 73 -8.78 15.88 -4.54
CA ALA A 73 -7.80 15.65 -5.60
C ALA A 73 -6.75 14.59 -5.26
N LEU A 74 -6.70 14.09 -4.02
CA LEU A 74 -5.73 13.09 -3.58
C LEU A 74 -5.86 11.79 -4.41
N PRO A 75 -4.76 11.23 -4.92
CA PRO A 75 -4.82 10.02 -5.72
C PRO A 75 -5.36 8.83 -4.91
N SER A 76 -6.14 7.98 -5.60
CA SER A 76 -6.58 6.70 -5.07
C SER A 76 -5.58 5.62 -5.46
N ALA A 77 -4.98 4.96 -4.46
CA ALA A 77 -4.01 3.90 -4.68
C ALA A 77 -4.62 2.51 -4.39
N THR A 78 -4.40 1.56 -5.29
CA THR A 78 -4.69 0.14 -5.08
C THR A 78 -3.38 -0.63 -5.06
N CYS A 79 -3.13 -1.36 -3.98
CA CYS A 79 -1.93 -2.18 -3.83
C CYS A 79 -2.24 -3.64 -4.16
N PHE A 80 -1.47 -4.23 -5.07
CA PHE A 80 -1.58 -5.63 -5.48
C PHE A 80 -0.39 -6.39 -4.91
N GLU A 81 -0.67 -7.35 -4.03
CA GLU A 81 0.33 -8.23 -3.44
C GLU A 81 0.01 -9.66 -3.84
N ARG A 82 1.02 -10.38 -4.33
CA ARG A 82 0.87 -11.80 -4.69
C ARG A 82 0.78 -12.65 -3.43
N ALA A 83 1.61 -12.34 -2.42
CA ALA A 83 1.62 -13.05 -1.16
C ALA A 83 0.30 -12.86 -0.39
N SER A 84 0.06 -13.74 0.58
CA SER A 84 -1.14 -13.69 1.43
C SER A 84 -1.20 -12.47 2.36
N GLY A 85 -0.15 -11.65 2.41
CA GLY A 85 -0.13 -10.41 3.19
C GLY A 85 1.11 -9.56 2.89
N PRO A 86 1.18 -8.35 3.48
CA PRO A 86 2.29 -7.42 3.26
C PRO A 86 3.58 -7.86 3.98
N GLY A 87 4.68 -7.21 3.62
CA GLY A 87 6.00 -7.40 4.23
C GLY A 87 7.10 -7.74 3.23
N GLY A 88 6.75 -8.19 2.02
CA GLY A 88 7.70 -8.54 0.98
C GLY A 88 8.74 -9.54 1.48
N VAL A 89 10.02 -9.24 1.27
CA VAL A 89 11.13 -10.12 1.70
C VAL A 89 11.18 -10.38 3.21
N TRP A 90 10.62 -9.49 4.05
CA TRP A 90 10.62 -9.67 5.51
C TRP A 90 9.60 -10.70 6.00
N ARG A 91 8.74 -11.20 5.11
CA ARG A 91 7.87 -12.33 5.41
C ARG A 91 8.73 -13.59 5.42
N THR A 92 8.76 -14.28 6.55
CA THR A 92 9.21 -15.67 6.53
C THR A 92 8.16 -16.49 5.80
N ALA A 93 8.59 -17.36 4.87
CA ALA A 93 7.72 -18.46 4.47
C ALA A 93 7.49 -19.24 5.77
N ALA A 94 6.23 -19.37 6.20
CA ALA A 94 5.91 -20.35 7.21
C ALA A 94 6.56 -21.65 6.73
N VAL A 95 7.47 -22.19 7.55
CA VAL A 95 8.11 -23.48 7.33
C VAL A 95 7.06 -24.43 6.76
N SER A 96 7.10 -24.69 5.46
CA SER A 96 6.39 -25.81 4.87
C SER A 96 7.11 -27.03 5.41
N THR A 97 6.65 -27.47 6.59
CA THR A 97 7.11 -28.61 7.36
C THR A 97 7.46 -29.76 6.45
N PHE A 98 8.75 -30.09 6.28
CA PHE A 98 9.29 -31.40 5.88
C PHE A 98 8.53 -32.23 4.82
N SER A 99 7.72 -31.63 3.95
CA SER A 99 6.87 -32.37 3.03
C SER A 99 7.14 -31.84 1.64
N GLY A 100 7.64 -32.73 0.78
CA GLY A 100 7.66 -32.52 -0.65
C GLY A 100 6.23 -32.39 -1.17
N VAL A 101 5.65 -31.21 -1.01
CA VAL A 101 4.33 -30.83 -1.49
C VAL A 101 4.51 -29.72 -2.50
N ASP A 102 4.12 -30.07 -3.71
CA ASP A 102 4.03 -29.25 -4.90
C ASP A 102 2.82 -28.31 -4.73
N GLU A 103 3.03 -27.09 -4.23
CA GLU A 103 2.07 -25.99 -4.37
C GLU A 103 2.81 -24.75 -4.89
N GLY A 104 2.61 -24.49 -6.19
CA GLY A 104 3.43 -23.65 -7.06
C GLY A 104 3.43 -22.14 -6.84
N ASP A 105 3.47 -21.66 -5.59
CA ASP A 105 3.64 -20.23 -5.29
C ASP A 105 4.76 -19.93 -4.29
N ALA A 106 5.63 -20.91 -4.02
CA ALA A 106 6.81 -20.77 -3.17
C ALA A 106 7.98 -20.11 -3.92
N ALA A 107 7.93 -18.81 -4.17
CA ALA A 107 9.11 -18.07 -4.63
C ALA A 107 8.95 -16.57 -4.33
N ASP A 108 9.63 -16.12 -3.26
CA ASP A 108 10.20 -14.76 -3.06
C ASP A 108 10.69 -14.54 -1.61
N VAL A 109 10.93 -15.61 -0.84
CA VAL A 109 11.50 -15.48 0.52
C VAL A 109 13.01 -15.68 0.44
N ALA A 110 13.74 -14.57 0.37
CA ALA A 110 15.20 -14.54 0.39
C ALA A 110 15.79 -14.59 1.81
N MET A 111 14.94 -14.54 2.84
CA MET A 111 15.35 -14.58 4.24
C MET A 111 15.38 -16.02 4.75
N TYR A 112 16.25 -16.28 5.72
CA TYR A 112 16.51 -17.62 6.26
C TYR A 112 16.33 -17.65 7.79
N ASP A 113 16.21 -18.85 8.35
CA ASP A 113 16.07 -19.03 9.79
C ASP A 113 17.26 -18.46 10.56
N ALA A 114 16.99 -17.89 11.74
CA ALA A 114 17.97 -17.17 12.55
C ALA A 114 18.64 -15.96 11.88
N LEU A 115 18.06 -15.42 10.79
CA LEU A 115 18.49 -14.15 10.22
C LEU A 115 18.20 -12.98 11.18
N TRP A 116 19.21 -12.17 11.45
CA TRP A 116 19.11 -10.90 12.17
C TRP A 116 19.45 -9.73 11.24
N THR A 117 19.15 -8.51 11.69
CA THR A 117 19.58 -7.29 10.98
C THR A 117 21.09 -7.31 10.73
N ASN A 118 21.50 -6.93 9.53
CA ASN A 118 22.90 -6.83 9.12
C ASN A 118 23.55 -5.50 9.50
N GLY A 119 22.77 -4.55 10.04
CA GLY A 119 23.24 -3.25 10.52
C GLY A 119 22.53 -2.82 11.81
N PRO A 120 22.98 -1.72 12.42
CA PRO A 120 22.32 -1.16 13.61
C PRO A 120 20.87 -0.80 13.27
N LYS A 121 19.92 -1.18 14.14
CA LYS A 121 18.50 -0.95 13.90
C LYS A 121 18.18 0.54 13.76
N GLU A 122 18.93 1.40 14.45
CA GLU A 122 18.80 2.85 14.44
C GLU A 122 19.01 3.45 13.04
N ALA A 123 19.76 2.76 12.16
CA ALA A 123 19.97 3.21 10.78
C ALA A 123 18.76 2.95 9.86
N ILE A 124 17.80 2.15 10.31
CA ILE A 124 16.56 1.83 9.57
C ILE A 124 15.30 2.19 10.38
N GLU A 125 15.45 2.97 11.45
CA GLU A 125 14.34 3.46 12.25
C GLU A 125 13.50 4.46 11.44
N PHE A 126 12.17 4.37 11.54
CA PHE A 126 11.29 5.30 10.85
C PHE A 126 11.22 6.63 11.59
N PHE A 127 11.25 7.72 10.83
CA PHE A 127 11.28 9.07 11.40
C PHE A 127 9.97 9.46 12.13
N ASP A 128 8.85 8.84 11.75
CA ASP A 128 7.51 9.09 12.29
C ASP A 128 6.91 7.88 13.00
N TYR A 129 7.72 6.84 13.26
CA TYR A 129 7.33 5.67 14.04
C TYR A 129 8.57 4.99 14.64
N THR A 130 8.84 5.29 15.91
CA THR A 130 10.09 4.86 16.57
C THR A 130 10.00 3.44 17.12
N PHE A 131 11.16 2.79 17.34
CA PHE A 131 11.19 1.51 18.03
C PHE A 131 10.68 1.60 19.47
N GLU A 132 10.92 2.72 20.15
CA GLU A 132 10.40 2.97 21.50
C GLU A 132 8.87 3.06 21.51
N GLU A 133 8.27 3.74 20.53
CA GLU A 133 6.82 3.78 20.37
C GLU A 133 6.23 2.39 20.08
N HIS A 134 6.90 1.59 19.26
CA HIS A 134 6.41 0.26 18.87
C HIS A 134 6.51 -0.78 19.99
N PHE A 135 7.66 -0.87 20.66
CA PHE A 135 7.94 -1.90 21.67
C PHE A 135 7.70 -1.44 23.11
N GLY A 136 7.49 -0.14 23.32
CA GLY A 136 7.46 0.50 24.63
C GLY A 136 8.86 0.70 25.21
N ALA A 137 8.99 1.66 26.14
CA ALA A 137 10.14 1.71 27.04
C ALA A 137 10.04 0.50 27.97
N GLY A 138 10.98 -0.44 27.86
CA GLY A 138 10.97 -1.67 28.66
C GLY A 138 10.78 -1.39 30.15
N THR A 139 9.64 -1.83 30.70
CA THR A 139 9.39 -1.90 32.15
C THR A 139 9.97 -3.16 32.74
#